data_AF-A0A918R8V5-F1
#
_entry.id   AF-A0A918R8V5-F1
#
_cell.length_a   1.000
_cell.length_b   1.000
_cell.length_c   1.000
_cell.angle_alpha   90.00
_cell.angle_beta   90.00
_cell.angle_gamma   90.00
#
_symmetry.space_group_name_H-M   'P 1'
#
loop_
_entity.id
_entity.type
_entity.pdbx_description
1 polymer ?
#
loop_
_entity_poly.entity_id
_entity_poly.type
_entity_poly.pdbx_seq_one_letter_code
_entity_poly.pdbx_strand_id
1 'polypeptide(L)'
;MTDPYDGSLPCVLSENVSQLMMDPSLPPDVFGAIVAAMVTIGETGGLVEGSTASPRRPQQRRLPLGAEGELGIAEYVISRDENPPQIVITHILVF
;
A
#
# COMPACT_ATOMS: atom_id res chain seq x y z
N MET A 1 10.71 26.32 -8.95
CA MET A 1 10.06 25.52 -7.90
C MET A 1 10.11 24.09 -8.38
N THR A 2 10.94 23.26 -7.77
CA THR A 2 10.91 21.81 -7.98
C THR A 2 9.59 21.32 -7.39
N ASP A 3 8.81 20.56 -8.15
CA ASP A 3 7.60 19.93 -7.65
C ASP A 3 7.99 19.10 -6.40
N PRO A 4 7.39 19.30 -5.22
CA PRO A 4 7.77 18.56 -4.01
C PRO A 4 7.54 17.05 -4.14
N TYR A 5 6.83 16.63 -5.19
CA TYR A 5 6.68 15.24 -5.61
C TYR A 5 7.70 14.96 -6.71
N ASP A 6 8.92 14.62 -6.33
CA ASP A 6 10.05 14.27 -7.19
C ASP A 6 9.88 12.96 -7.98
N GLY A 7 8.64 12.56 -8.27
CA GLY A 7 8.29 11.26 -8.84
C GLY A 7 7.77 10.25 -7.79
N SER A 8 7.94 10.53 -6.50
CA SER A 8 7.30 9.77 -5.42
C SER A 8 5.83 10.19 -5.23
N LEU A 9 4.93 9.21 -5.24
CA LEU A 9 3.51 9.43 -4.91
C LEU A 9 3.32 9.15 -3.42
N PRO A 10 2.65 10.02 -2.64
CA PRO A 10 2.35 9.74 -1.24
C PRO A 10 1.54 8.44 -1.14
N CYS A 11 2.01 7.51 -0.30
CA CYS A 11 1.29 6.30 0.03
C CYS A 11 0.50 6.51 1.32
N VAL A 12 -0.82 6.62 1.18
CA VAL A 12 -1.75 6.88 2.29
C VAL A 12 -2.59 5.65 2.60
N LEU A 13 -3.16 5.61 3.79
CA LEU A 13 -4.06 4.55 4.24
C LEU A 13 -5.52 4.97 4.05
N SER A 14 -6.36 4.03 3.64
CA SER A 14 -7.81 4.19 3.81
C SER A 14 -8.17 4.28 5.29
N GLU A 15 -9.37 4.77 5.59
CA GLU A 15 -9.88 4.84 6.96
C GLU A 15 -9.85 3.46 7.65
N ASN A 16 -10.30 2.42 6.96
CA ASN A 16 -10.33 1.06 7.50
C ASN A 16 -8.92 0.55 7.84
N VAL A 17 -7.93 0.84 6.99
CA VAL A 17 -6.55 0.42 7.23
C VAL A 17 -5.90 1.28 8.33
N SER A 18 -6.25 2.56 8.41
CA SER A 18 -5.83 3.42 9.52
C SER A 18 -6.34 2.88 10.86
N GLN A 19 -7.60 2.45 10.93
CA GLN A 19 -8.16 1.83 12.14
C GLN A 19 -7.48 0.51 12.50
N LEU A 20 -7.18 -0.35 11.52
CA LEU A 20 -6.39 -1.56 11.73
C LEU A 20 -5.00 -1.24 12.34
N MET A 21 -4.33 -0.21 11.82
CA MET A 21 -3.01 0.20 12.31
C MET A 21 -3.04 0.84 13.72
N MET A 22 -4.21 1.24 14.20
CA MET A 22 -4.43 1.72 15.57
C MET A 22 -4.88 0.60 16.53
N ASP A 23 -5.16 -0.61 16.03
CA ASP A 23 -5.57 -1.74 16.85
C ASP A 23 -4.37 -2.31 17.62
N PRO A 24 -4.36 -2.23 18.97
CA PRO A 24 -3.25 -2.76 19.77
C PRO A 24 -3.16 -4.29 19.76
N SER A 25 -4.19 -4.99 19.26
CA SER A 25 -4.17 -6.44 19.08
C SER A 25 -3.50 -6.88 17.78
N LEU A 26 -3.18 -5.94 16.88
CA LEU A 26 -2.46 -6.25 15.64
C LEU A 26 -1.06 -6.79 15.98
N PRO A 27 -0.70 -7.99 15.49
CA PRO A 27 0.63 -8.55 15.71
C PRO A 27 1.74 -7.59 15.23
N PRO A 28 2.83 -7.40 16.00
CA PRO A 28 3.87 -6.43 15.66
C PRO A 28 4.59 -6.71 14.33
N ASP A 29 4.71 -7.97 13.94
CA ASP A 29 5.25 -8.41 12.67
C ASP A 29 4.35 -8.01 11.50
N VAL A 30 3.04 -8.17 11.63
CA VAL A 30 2.05 -7.71 10.64
C VAL A 30 2.07 -6.19 10.52
N PHE A 31 2.10 -5.46 11.65
CA PHE A 31 2.26 -3.99 11.64
C PHE A 31 3.53 -3.57 10.89
N GLY A 32 4.66 -4.19 11.23
CA GLY A 32 5.94 -3.93 10.57
C GLY A 32 5.90 -4.21 9.07
N ALA A 33 5.25 -5.30 8.65
CA ALA A 33 5.09 -5.65 7.24
C ALA A 33 4.22 -4.63 6.48
N ILE A 34 3.15 -4.12 7.08
CA ILE A 34 2.31 -3.06 6.48
C ILE A 34 3.11 -1.77 6.32
N VAL A 35 3.88 -1.35 7.33
CA VAL A 35 4.74 -0.16 7.23
C VAL A 35 5.81 -0.33 6.16
N ALA A 36 6.47 -1.49 6.12
CA ALA A 36 7.46 -1.78 5.08
C ALA A 36 6.84 -1.71 3.67
N ALA A 37 5.65 -2.30 3.50
CA ALA A 37 4.89 -2.23 2.25
C ALA A 37 4.56 -0.78 1.86
N MET A 38 4.10 0.07 2.81
CA MET A 38 3.84 1.49 2.55
C MET A 38 5.06 2.22 2.00
N VAL A 39 6.22 2.00 2.62
CA VAL A 39 7.48 2.63 2.18
C VAL A 39 7.84 2.18 0.76
N THR A 40 7.86 0.87 0.51
CA THR A 40 8.20 0.33 -0.81
C THR A 40 7.21 0.78 -1.89
N ILE A 41 5.91 0.83 -1.58
CA ILE A 41 4.88 1.33 -2.48
C ILE A 41 5.14 2.81 -2.83
N GLY A 42 5.47 3.64 -1.85
CA GLY A 42 5.79 5.05 -2.06
C GLY A 42 7.04 5.24 -2.93
N GLU A 43 8.13 4.54 -2.60
CA GLU A 43 9.42 4.60 -3.32
C GLU A 43 9.33 4.17 -4.78
N THR A 44 8.45 3.22 -5.08
CA THR A 44 8.25 2.69 -6.45
C THR A 44 7.13 3.39 -7.22
N GLY A 45 6.50 4.43 -6.65
CA GLY A 45 5.32 5.05 -7.23
C GLY A 45 4.19 4.04 -7.48
N GLY A 46 4.11 3.00 -6.64
CA GLY A 46 3.13 1.92 -6.66
C GLY A 46 3.46 0.75 -7.58
N LEU A 47 4.58 0.78 -8.29
CA LEU A 47 5.02 -0.28 -9.20
C LEU A 47 5.98 -1.26 -8.51
N VAL A 48 5.52 -1.88 -7.43
CA VAL A 48 6.33 -2.81 -6.64
C VAL A 48 6.54 -4.13 -7.40
N GLU A 49 7.77 -4.62 -7.43
CA GLU A 49 8.10 -5.95 -7.97
C GLU A 49 7.35 -7.04 -7.17
N GLY A 50 6.80 -8.04 -7.88
CA GLY A 50 5.97 -9.08 -7.26
C GLY A 50 4.53 -8.65 -6.95
N SER A 51 4.16 -7.38 -7.12
CA SER A 51 2.75 -6.98 -7.06
C SER A 51 1.97 -7.51 -8.25
N THR A 52 0.73 -7.92 -8.01
CA THR A 52 -0.19 -8.36 -9.08
C THR A 52 -1.24 -7.28 -9.32
N ALA A 53 -1.62 -7.07 -10.57
CA ALA A 53 -2.70 -6.14 -10.94
C ALA A 53 -3.99 -6.91 -11.25
N SER A 54 -5.13 -6.35 -10.85
CA SER A 54 -6.43 -6.94 -11.22
C SER A 54 -6.68 -6.79 -12.72
N PRO A 55 -7.00 -7.88 -13.45
CA PRO A 55 -7.35 -7.79 -14.88
C PRO A 55 -8.58 -6.91 -15.14
N ARG A 56 -9.48 -6.80 -14.15
CA ARG A 56 -10.71 -6.00 -14.23
C ARG A 56 -10.51 -4.54 -13.79
N ARG A 57 -9.48 -4.28 -12.98
CA ARG A 57 -9.14 -2.95 -12.46
C ARG A 57 -7.61 -2.80 -12.44
N PRO A 58 -6.98 -2.43 -13.57
CA PRO A 58 -5.52 -2.38 -13.70
C PRO A 58 -4.82 -1.41 -12.71
N GLN A 59 -5.57 -0.45 -12.17
CA GLN A 59 -5.08 0.49 -11.16
C GLN A 59 -4.99 -0.14 -9.76
N GLN A 60 -5.78 -1.20 -9.51
CA GLN A 60 -5.77 -1.95 -8.26
C GLN A 60 -4.69 -3.03 -8.30
N ARG A 61 -3.82 -3.00 -7.30
CA ARG A 61 -2.71 -3.91 -7.12
C ARG A 61 -2.83 -4.65 -5.80
N ARG A 62 -2.18 -5.81 -5.73
CA ARG A 62 -2.03 -6.63 -4.54
C ARG A 62 -0.55 -6.90 -4.32
N LEU A 63 -0.11 -6.75 -3.08
CA LEU A 63 1.26 -7.02 -2.65
C LEU A 63 1.22 -8.02 -1.49
N PRO A 64 1.93 -9.16 -1.56
CA PRO A 64 2.09 -10.03 -0.40
C PRO A 64 2.80 -9.31 0.76
N LEU A 65 2.38 -9.59 1.99
CA LEU A 65 3.00 -9.11 3.22
C LEU A 65 3.83 -10.24 3.84
N GLY A 66 5.08 -9.93 4.20
CA GLY A 66 6.05 -10.92 4.66
C GLY A 66 6.75 -11.66 3.51
N ALA A 67 7.55 -12.68 3.85
CA ALA A 67 8.14 -13.62 2.91
C ALA A 67 7.07 -14.47 2.18
N GLU A 68 6.78 -14.10 0.94
CA GLU A 68 5.82 -14.78 0.06
C GLU A 68 4.34 -14.66 0.48
N GLY A 69 3.99 -13.74 1.40
CA GLY A 69 2.60 -13.41 1.73
C GLY A 69 2.03 -14.17 2.91
N GLU A 70 2.88 -14.78 3.74
CA GLU A 70 2.53 -15.50 4.96
C GLU A 70 1.83 -14.63 6.01
N LEU A 71 2.08 -13.31 6.01
CA LEU A 71 1.44 -12.37 6.94
C LEU A 71 0.15 -11.77 6.37
N GLY A 72 -0.10 -11.93 5.07
CA GLY A 72 -1.28 -11.38 4.42
C GLY A 72 -1.04 -10.75 3.06
N ILE A 73 -1.99 -9.91 2.65
CA ILE A 73 -2.00 -9.20 1.36
C ILE A 73 -2.44 -7.76 1.58
N ALA A 74 -1.65 -6.81 1.07
CA ALA A 74 -2.03 -5.42 0.94
C ALA A 74 -2.66 -5.16 -0.43
N GLU A 75 -3.87 -4.62 -0.46
CA GLU A 75 -4.51 -4.14 -1.69
C GLU A 75 -4.43 -2.61 -1.76
N TYR A 76 -3.94 -2.07 -2.87
CA TYR A 76 -3.77 -0.64 -3.05
C TYR A 76 -4.12 -0.18 -4.46
N VAL A 77 -4.41 1.12 -4.60
CA VAL A 77 -4.77 1.75 -5.88
C VAL A 77 -3.83 2.91 -6.14
N ILE A 78 -3.30 2.98 -7.37
CA ILE A 78 -2.55 4.15 -7.83
C ILE A 78 -3.55 5.15 -8.43
N SER A 79 -3.76 6.26 -7.74
CA SER A 79 -4.68 7.33 -8.12
C SER A 79 -3.89 8.52 -8.68
N ARG A 80 -3.65 8.49 -9.99
CA ARG A 80 -2.92 9.57 -10.69
C ARG A 80 -3.79 10.77 -11.04
N ASP A 81 -5.11 10.56 -11.06
CA ASP A 81 -6.09 11.56 -11.50
C ASP A 81 -6.63 12.41 -10.32
N GLU A 82 -6.27 12.06 -9.07
CA GLU A 82 -6.58 12.87 -7.89
C GLU A 82 -5.62 14.06 -7.74
N ASN A 83 -6.04 15.08 -6.99
CA ASN A 83 -5.24 16.27 -6.68
C ASN A 83 -5.12 16.46 -5.16
N PRO A 84 -3.99 16.11 -4.53
CA PRO A 84 -2.75 15.62 -5.15
C PRO A 84 -2.83 14.15 -5.60
N PRO A 85 -2.05 13.73 -6.60
CA PRO A 85 -1.90 12.32 -6.96
C PRO A 85 -1.40 11.51 -5.77
N GLN A 86 -1.95 10.31 -5.56
CA GLN A 86 -1.62 9.48 -4.41
C GLN A 86 -1.78 7.99 -4.67
N ILE A 87 -1.20 7.19 -3.80
CA ILE A 87 -1.43 5.76 -3.72
C ILE A 87 -2.19 5.49 -2.43
N VAL A 88 -3.30 4.76 -2.52
CA VAL A 88 -4.13 4.47 -1.35
C VAL A 88 -4.09 2.98 -1.08
N ILE A 89 -3.59 2.58 0.09
CA ILE A 89 -3.79 1.21 0.59
C ILE A 89 -5.25 1.11 1.04
N THR A 90 -6.03 0.34 0.28
CA THR A 90 -7.47 0.25 0.44
C THR A 90 -7.87 -0.80 1.47
N HIS A 91 -7.17 -1.93 1.50
CA HIS A 91 -7.48 -3.09 2.35
C HIS A 91 -6.19 -3.82 2.72
N ILE A 92 -6.19 -4.41 3.92
CA ILE A 92 -5.21 -5.41 4.34
C ILE A 92 -5.99 -6.67 4.70
N LEU A 93 -5.61 -7.78 4.09
CA LEU A 93 -6.06 -9.12 4.47
C LEU A 93 -4.96 -9.74 5.31
N VAL A 94 -5.22 -10.02 6.59
CA VAL A 94 -4.29 -10.70 7.49
C VAL A 94 -4.68 -12.18 7.61
N PHE A 95 -3.70 -13.05 7.83
CA PHE A 95 -3.90 -14.51 7.97
C PHE A 95 -3.64 -14.98 9.40
#